data_AF-A0A5M9TUI0-F1
#
_entry.id   AF-A0A5M9TUI0-F1
#
_cell.length_a   1.000
_cell.length_b   1.000
_cell.length_c   1.000
_cell.angle_alpha   90.00
_cell.angle_beta   90.00
_cell.angle_gamma   90.00
#
_symmetry.space_group_name_H-M   'P 1'
#
loop_
_entity.id
_entity.type
_entity.pdbx_description
1 polymer ?
#
loop_
_entity_poly.entity_id
_entity_poly.type
_entity_poly.pdbx_seq_one_letter_code
_entity_poly.pdbx_strand_id
1 'polypeptide(L)'
;MLSNSFSDISLTKASLIACIIQPDDAAGVIDEDVLISTVETNLLGPIRLTSALIVHLKSKEEAFVINTTSILGFVPLAATAVYSATKAALHTYTLSQRYMLKDTSVKVIEIVPPWVQSNNDEPRAMPLSSFIHESIKVLGTDTDEVLVEEAKIYRNNPGLNEGIFVTHLNDTMKSEPPKIH
;
A
#
# COMPACT_ATOMS: atom_id res chain seq x y z
N MET A 1 -15.11 24.46 -18.75
CA MET A 1 -15.23 23.04 -19.14
C MET A 1 -14.01 22.33 -18.61
N LEU A 2 -14.11 21.73 -17.41
CA LEU A 2 -13.06 20.86 -16.87
C LEU A 2 -13.40 19.45 -17.35
N SER A 3 -12.68 18.98 -18.37
CA SER A 3 -12.83 17.62 -18.88
C SER A 3 -12.34 16.63 -17.84
N ASN A 4 -13.12 15.57 -17.62
CA ASN A 4 -12.77 14.40 -16.82
C ASN A 4 -11.43 13.80 -17.32
N SER A 5 -10.30 14.12 -16.69
CA SER A 5 -8.98 13.60 -17.09
C SER A 5 -8.73 12.16 -16.64
N PHE A 6 -9.57 11.62 -15.77
CA PHE A 6 -9.36 10.30 -15.16
C PHE A 6 -9.78 9.11 -16.03
N SER A 7 -10.66 9.30 -17.02
CA SER A 7 -11.00 8.24 -17.98
C SER A 7 -9.85 7.90 -18.95
N ASP A 8 -8.79 8.72 -18.98
CA ASP A 8 -7.63 8.59 -19.88
C ASP A 8 -6.33 8.14 -19.17
N ILE A 9 -6.42 7.62 -17.93
CA ILE A 9 -5.31 6.88 -17.32
C ILE A 9 -5.19 5.53 -18.03
N SER A 10 -4.61 5.52 -19.23
CA SER A 10 -4.12 4.27 -19.81
C SER A 10 -3.07 3.69 -18.85
N LEU A 11 -3.07 2.37 -18.66
CA LEU A 11 -2.07 1.65 -17.84
C LEU A 11 -0.60 2.01 -18.17
N THR A 12 -0.34 2.55 -19.37
CA THR A 12 0.95 3.13 -19.76
C THR A 12 1.41 4.35 -18.95
N LYS A 13 0.55 4.94 -18.12
CA LYS A 13 0.84 6.12 -17.28
C LYS A 13 0.91 5.80 -15.78
N ALA A 14 0.72 4.53 -15.39
CA ALA A 14 0.70 4.10 -14.00
C ALA A 14 1.58 2.85 -13.82
N SER A 15 2.45 2.87 -12.82
CA SER A 15 3.21 1.68 -12.42
C SER A 15 2.53 1.07 -11.20
N LEU A 16 1.96 -0.14 -11.35
CA LEU A 16 1.38 -0.92 -10.25
C LEU A 16 2.31 -2.11 -9.99
N ILE A 17 2.75 -2.32 -8.76
CA ILE A 17 3.77 -3.33 -8.44
C ILE A 17 3.19 -4.38 -7.50
N ALA A 18 3.44 -5.65 -7.86
CA ALA A 18 3.01 -6.82 -7.10
C ALA A 18 3.61 -6.80 -5.70
N CYS A 19 2.80 -7.21 -4.72
CA CYS A 19 3.19 -7.29 -3.31
C CYS A 19 3.23 -8.76 -2.90
N ILE A 20 4.27 -9.16 -2.16
CA ILE A 20 4.29 -10.47 -1.50
C ILE A 20 4.07 -10.29 0.00
N ILE A 21 3.30 -11.18 0.59
CA ILE A 21 3.13 -11.29 2.04
C ILE A 21 3.57 -12.67 2.46
N GLN A 22 4.55 -12.74 3.36
CA GLN A 22 5.11 -13.99 3.87
C GLN A 22 5.05 -13.93 5.39
N PRO A 23 4.62 -15.03 6.05
CA PRO A 23 4.70 -15.12 7.50
C PRO A 23 6.14 -15.01 7.99
N ASP A 24 6.34 -14.33 9.11
CA ASP A 24 7.62 -14.23 9.80
C ASP A 24 7.41 -14.19 11.33
N ASP A 25 8.48 -14.40 12.09
CA ASP A 25 8.47 -14.33 13.56
C ASP A 25 9.59 -13.42 14.05
N ALA A 26 9.25 -12.17 14.36
CA ALA A 26 10.18 -11.18 14.89
C ALA A 26 10.71 -11.51 16.31
N ALA A 27 10.15 -12.52 17.00
CA ALA A 27 10.70 -13.04 18.25
C ALA A 27 11.66 -14.22 18.04
N GLY A 28 11.78 -14.72 16.80
CA GLY A 28 12.60 -15.87 16.42
C GLY A 28 13.67 -15.54 15.38
N VAL A 29 14.27 -16.59 14.81
CA VAL A 29 15.14 -16.46 13.63
C VAL A 29 14.25 -16.39 12.40
N ILE A 30 14.41 -15.32 11.63
CA ILE A 30 13.70 -15.15 10.36
C ILE A 30 14.53 -15.77 9.24
N ASP A 31 13.85 -16.48 8.34
CA ASP A 31 14.47 -17.03 7.14
C ASP A 31 15.01 -15.90 6.24
N GLU A 32 16.25 -16.03 5.80
CA GLU A 32 16.94 -15.00 5.01
C GLU A 32 16.26 -14.76 3.66
N ASP A 33 15.74 -15.81 3.02
CA ASP A 33 15.03 -15.68 1.74
C ASP A 33 13.72 -14.91 1.96
N VAL A 34 13.02 -15.12 3.08
CA VAL A 34 11.83 -14.33 3.44
C VAL A 34 12.19 -12.85 3.65
N LEU A 35 13.28 -12.55 4.35
CA LEU A 35 13.75 -11.17 4.58
C LEU A 35 14.07 -10.47 3.25
N ILE A 36 14.98 -11.07 2.47
CA ILE A 36 15.49 -10.47 1.24
C ILE A 36 14.36 -10.34 0.23
N SER A 37 13.63 -11.41 -0.07
CA SER A 37 12.60 -11.37 -1.11
C SER A 37 11.49 -10.36 -0.79
N THR A 38 11.10 -10.23 0.48
CA THR A 38 10.06 -9.28 0.92
C THR A 38 10.54 -7.84 0.76
N VAL A 39 11.76 -7.51 1.19
CA VAL A 39 12.34 -6.17 1.03
C VAL A 39 12.58 -5.83 -0.44
N GLU A 40 13.17 -6.75 -1.20
CA GLU A 40 13.46 -6.54 -2.61
C GLU A 40 12.20 -6.31 -3.42
N THR A 41 11.16 -7.10 -3.19
CA THR A 41 9.91 -7.01 -3.95
C THR A 41 9.07 -5.82 -3.52
N ASN A 42 8.80 -5.68 -2.21
CA ASN A 42 7.81 -4.72 -1.73
C ASN A 42 8.34 -3.28 -1.60
N LEU A 43 9.65 -3.11 -1.40
CA LEU A 43 10.27 -1.80 -1.20
C LEU A 43 11.20 -1.43 -2.36
N LEU A 44 12.20 -2.26 -2.66
CA LEU A 44 13.18 -1.90 -3.69
C LEU A 44 12.59 -1.96 -5.10
N GLY A 45 11.66 -2.87 -5.38
CA GLY A 45 10.96 -2.98 -6.66
C GLY A 45 10.33 -1.65 -7.09
N PRO A 46 9.41 -1.06 -6.27
CA PRO A 46 8.86 0.27 -6.51
C PRO A 46 9.89 1.37 -6.69
N ILE A 47 10.86 1.44 -5.78
CA ILE A 47 11.89 2.48 -5.84
C ILE A 47 12.70 2.38 -7.14
N ARG A 48 13.16 1.18 -7.50
CA ARG A 48 13.96 0.92 -8.71
C ARG A 48 13.15 1.23 -9.97
N LEU A 49 11.90 0.79 -10.04
CA LEU A 49 11.06 1.00 -11.23
C LEU A 49 10.78 2.49 -11.45
N THR A 50 10.32 3.21 -10.43
CA THR A 50 10.09 4.65 -10.56
C THR A 50 11.38 5.41 -10.86
N SER A 51 12.49 5.06 -10.20
CA SER A 51 13.78 5.70 -10.46
C SER A 51 14.24 5.52 -11.90
N ALA A 52 14.07 4.32 -12.48
CA ALA A 52 14.45 4.05 -13.86
C ALA A 52 13.59 4.82 -14.88
N LEU A 53 12.33 5.08 -14.56
CA LEU A 53 11.38 5.75 -15.44
C LEU A 53 11.30 7.28 -15.23
N ILE A 54 11.94 7.82 -14.18
CA ILE A 54 11.61 9.17 -13.71
C ILE A 54 11.86 10.28 -14.73
N VAL A 55 12.91 10.14 -15.55
CA VAL A 55 13.21 11.12 -16.62
C VAL A 55 12.11 11.10 -17.68
N HIS A 56 11.63 9.91 -18.06
CA HIS A 56 10.55 9.75 -19.03
C HIS A 56 9.22 10.26 -18.49
N LEU A 57 8.90 10.00 -17.22
CA LEU A 57 7.67 10.47 -16.59
C LEU A 57 7.63 12.00 -16.54
N LYS A 58 8.75 12.64 -16.17
CA LYS A 58 8.89 14.11 -16.16
C LYS A 58 8.81 14.75 -17.54
N SER A 59 9.01 13.99 -18.62
CA SER A 59 8.90 14.51 -19.99
C SER A 59 7.47 14.50 -20.52
N LYS A 60 6.51 13.95 -19.77
CA LYS A 60 5.09 13.95 -20.14
C LYS A 60 4.44 15.25 -19.66
N GLU A 61 3.38 15.66 -20.35
CA GLU A 61 2.52 16.76 -19.91
C GLU A 61 1.87 16.44 -18.55
N GLU A 62 1.49 15.18 -18.35
CA GLU A 62 0.98 14.64 -17.09
C GLU A 62 1.39 13.17 -16.95
N ALA A 63 1.85 12.78 -15.76
CA ALA A 63 2.21 11.41 -15.43
C ALA A 63 1.85 11.07 -13.96
N PHE A 64 1.67 9.77 -13.68
CA PHE A 64 1.31 9.29 -12.34
C PHE A 64 2.27 8.20 -11.87
N VAL A 65 2.68 8.27 -10.61
CA VAL A 65 3.30 7.17 -9.88
C VAL A 65 2.31 6.76 -8.81
N ILE A 66 1.89 5.49 -8.83
CA ILE A 66 0.90 4.97 -7.89
C ILE A 66 1.56 3.87 -7.05
N ASN A 67 1.86 4.16 -5.80
CA ASN A 67 2.43 3.17 -4.88
C ASN A 67 1.32 2.48 -4.09
N THR A 68 1.33 1.14 -4.07
CA THR A 68 0.40 0.36 -3.26
C THR A 68 1.05 -0.02 -1.92
N THR A 69 0.61 0.62 -0.83
CA THR A 69 1.07 0.31 0.52
C THR A 69 0.13 -0.71 1.19
N SER A 70 -0.32 -0.49 2.42
CA SER A 70 -1.25 -1.33 3.18
C SER A 70 -1.61 -0.67 4.49
N ILE A 71 -2.79 -0.97 5.05
CA ILE A 71 -3.12 -0.64 6.45
C ILE A 71 -2.08 -1.19 7.44
N LEU A 72 -1.40 -2.29 7.10
CA LEU A 72 -0.35 -2.89 7.93
C LEU A 72 0.95 -2.07 7.95
N GLY A 73 1.09 -1.09 7.06
CA GLY A 73 2.15 -0.07 7.17
C GLY A 73 1.89 0.95 8.29
N PHE A 74 0.66 1.03 8.82
CA PHE A 74 0.27 1.92 9.90
C PHE A 74 0.02 1.17 11.21
N VAL A 75 -0.63 0.00 11.12
CA VAL A 75 -0.95 -0.84 12.27
C VAL A 75 -0.46 -2.27 11.96
N PRO A 76 0.77 -2.64 12.37
CA PRO A 76 1.40 -3.89 11.94
C PRO A 76 0.69 -5.14 12.47
N LEU A 77 0.70 -6.18 11.63
CA LEU A 77 0.38 -7.55 12.04
C LEU A 77 1.68 -8.26 12.42
N ALA A 78 1.76 -8.76 13.65
CA ALA A 78 2.96 -9.36 14.23
C ALA A 78 3.41 -10.63 13.50
N ALA A 79 2.47 -11.38 12.90
CA ALA A 79 2.77 -12.56 12.11
C ALA A 79 3.38 -12.26 10.73
N THR A 80 3.47 -10.99 10.33
CA THR A 80 4.04 -10.51 9.06
C THR A 80 4.80 -9.20 9.29
N ALA A 81 5.69 -9.18 10.28
CA ALA A 81 6.38 -7.98 10.73
C ALA A 81 7.28 -7.39 9.64
N VAL A 82 7.97 -8.23 8.86
CA VAL A 82 8.83 -7.80 7.74
C VAL A 82 7.99 -7.14 6.65
N TYR A 83 6.86 -7.75 6.29
CA TYR A 83 5.91 -7.16 5.34
C TYR A 83 5.43 -5.79 5.82
N SER A 84 4.95 -5.71 7.08
CA SER A 84 4.44 -4.47 7.68
C SER A 84 5.51 -3.37 7.66
N ALA A 85 6.76 -3.70 7.98
CA ALA A 85 7.90 -2.78 7.91
C ALA A 85 8.16 -2.28 6.48
N THR A 86 8.10 -3.14 5.45
CA THR A 86 8.28 -2.69 4.06
C THR A 86 7.17 -1.74 3.61
N LYS A 87 5.94 -1.94 4.09
CA LYS A 87 4.80 -1.06 3.77
C LYS A 87 4.90 0.30 4.48
N ALA A 88 5.35 0.33 5.73
CA ALA A 88 5.65 1.57 6.43
C ALA A 88 6.79 2.34 5.72
N ALA A 89 7.85 1.65 5.31
CA ALA A 89 8.96 2.25 4.57
C ALA A 89 8.51 2.82 3.22
N LEU A 90 7.68 2.10 2.47
CA LEU A 90 7.14 2.57 1.19
C LEU A 90 6.20 3.77 1.37
N HIS A 91 5.39 3.81 2.44
CA HIS A 91 4.59 4.98 2.79
C HIS A 91 5.47 6.22 3.01
N THR A 92 6.49 6.11 3.87
CA THR A 92 7.44 7.22 4.12
C THR A 92 8.20 7.63 2.86
N TYR A 93 8.61 6.69 2.03
CA TYR A 93 9.23 6.98 0.74
C TYR A 93 8.27 7.72 -0.20
N THR A 94 7.00 7.33 -0.24
CA THR A 94 5.96 7.95 -1.08
C THR A 94 5.74 9.41 -0.69
N LEU A 95 5.68 9.73 0.60
CA LEU A 95 5.61 11.11 1.10
C LEU A 95 6.81 11.94 0.61
N SER A 96 8.01 11.40 0.72
CA SER A 96 9.24 12.06 0.29
C SER A 96 9.27 12.26 -1.23
N GLN A 97 8.90 11.23 -1.99
CA GLN A 97 8.85 11.28 -3.45
C GLN A 97 7.84 12.31 -3.94
N ARG A 98 6.65 12.38 -3.32
CA ARG A 98 5.65 13.40 -3.61
C ARG A 98 6.20 14.81 -3.40
N TYR A 99 6.86 15.06 -2.27
CA TYR A 99 7.48 16.36 -2.01
C TYR A 99 8.55 16.72 -3.06
N MET A 100 9.39 15.76 -3.44
CA MET A 100 10.45 15.97 -4.43
C MET A 100 9.95 16.17 -5.87
N LEU A 101 8.70 15.78 -6.16
CA LEU A 101 8.10 15.87 -7.49
C LEU A 101 6.99 16.93 -7.62
N LYS A 102 6.67 17.64 -6.54
CA LYS A 102 5.55 18.60 -6.47
C LYS A 102 5.57 19.71 -7.53
N ASP A 103 6.76 20.10 -8.01
CA ASP A 103 6.95 21.14 -9.02
C ASP A 103 7.17 20.56 -10.43
N THR A 104 6.73 19.31 -10.65
CA THR A 104 6.85 18.59 -11.93
C THR A 104 5.48 18.12 -12.42
N SER A 105 5.41 17.58 -13.64
CA SER A 105 4.19 16.97 -14.20
C SER A 105 3.84 15.60 -13.60
N VAL A 106 4.65 15.08 -12.67
CA VAL A 106 4.48 13.75 -12.09
C VAL A 106 3.73 13.83 -10.76
N LYS A 107 2.50 13.33 -10.73
CA LYS A 107 1.70 13.17 -9.49
C LYS A 107 2.03 11.85 -8.81
N VAL A 108 2.16 11.86 -7.49
CA VAL A 108 2.47 10.67 -6.69
C VAL A 108 1.28 10.35 -5.80
N ILE A 109 0.62 9.23 -6.09
CA ILE A 109 -0.58 8.76 -5.39
C ILE A 109 -0.22 7.51 -4.59
N GLU A 110 -0.75 7.42 -3.39
CA GLU A 110 -0.67 6.21 -2.57
C GLU A 110 -2.03 5.51 -2.54
N ILE A 111 -2.08 4.20 -2.78
CA ILE A 111 -3.26 3.38 -2.51
C ILE A 111 -2.97 2.55 -1.27
N VAL A 112 -3.90 2.57 -0.31
CA VAL A 112 -3.78 1.85 0.96
C VAL A 112 -4.89 0.79 1.05
N PRO A 113 -4.64 -0.46 0.62
CA PRO A 113 -5.60 -1.53 0.77
C PRO A 113 -5.81 -1.93 2.24
N PRO A 114 -7.07 -2.23 2.66
CA PRO A 114 -7.35 -2.97 3.88
C PRO A 114 -7.07 -4.47 3.65
N TRP A 115 -7.62 -5.34 4.51
CA TRP A 115 -7.62 -6.78 4.23
C TRP A 115 -8.62 -7.08 3.11
N VAL A 116 -8.13 -7.39 1.91
CA VAL A 116 -8.95 -7.65 0.72
C VAL A 116 -8.91 -9.13 0.35
N GLN A 117 -10.07 -9.69 -0.02
CA GLN A 117 -10.18 -11.04 -0.58
C GLN A 117 -9.40 -11.12 -1.89
N SER A 118 -8.40 -12.00 -1.96
CA SER A 118 -7.63 -12.25 -3.19
C SER A 118 -8.02 -13.60 -3.77
N ASN A 119 -7.56 -14.67 -3.13
CA ASN A 119 -7.79 -16.08 -3.52
C ASN A 119 -8.52 -16.87 -2.42
N ASN A 120 -9.16 -16.19 -1.47
CA ASN A 120 -9.92 -16.82 -0.38
C ASN A 120 -11.28 -16.15 -0.18
N ASP A 121 -12.21 -16.89 0.41
CA ASP A 121 -13.56 -16.42 0.76
C ASP A 121 -13.63 -16.03 2.25
N GLU A 122 -12.56 -15.46 2.80
CA GLU A 122 -12.53 -15.06 4.21
C GLU A 122 -13.55 -13.93 4.44
N PRO A 123 -14.65 -14.18 5.19
CA PRO A 123 -15.77 -13.25 5.29
C PRO A 123 -15.43 -11.95 6.03
N ARG A 124 -14.31 -11.92 6.78
CA ARG A 124 -13.81 -10.71 7.45
C ARG A 124 -13.01 -9.79 6.51
N ALA A 125 -12.58 -10.29 5.36
CA ALA A 125 -11.88 -9.51 4.37
C ALA A 125 -12.86 -8.80 3.42
N MET A 126 -12.52 -7.58 3.02
CA MET A 126 -13.28 -6.79 2.06
C MET A 126 -13.34 -7.52 0.71
N PRO A 127 -14.51 -7.64 0.06
CA PRO A 127 -14.58 -8.18 -1.29
C PRO A 127 -13.75 -7.36 -2.28
N LEU A 128 -13.02 -8.03 -3.17
CA LEU A 128 -12.16 -7.37 -4.17
C LEU A 128 -12.94 -6.38 -5.05
N SER A 129 -14.16 -6.74 -5.45
CA SER A 129 -15.02 -5.88 -6.25
C SER A 129 -15.40 -4.59 -5.52
N SER A 130 -15.69 -4.66 -4.22
CA SER A 130 -15.95 -3.50 -3.38
C SER A 130 -14.72 -2.63 -3.25
N PHE A 131 -13.54 -3.23 -2.99
CA PHE A 131 -12.28 -2.50 -2.91
C PHE A 131 -11.95 -1.75 -4.21
N ILE A 132 -12.11 -2.41 -5.36
CA ILE A 132 -11.89 -1.79 -6.69
C ILE A 132 -12.88 -0.63 -6.90
N HIS A 133 -14.17 -0.85 -6.62
CA HIS A 133 -15.20 0.16 -6.82
C HIS A 133 -14.94 1.43 -6.01
N GLU A 134 -14.66 1.27 -4.72
CA GLU A 134 -14.35 2.41 -3.84
C GLU A 134 -13.03 3.08 -4.21
N SER A 135 -11.99 2.30 -4.53
CA SER A 135 -10.69 2.84 -4.91
C SER A 135 -10.77 3.67 -6.19
N ILE A 136 -11.49 3.22 -7.22
CA ILE A 136 -11.70 3.99 -8.46
C ILE A 136 -12.44 5.29 -8.18
N LYS A 137 -13.46 5.26 -7.31
CA LYS A 137 -14.22 6.45 -6.94
C LYS A 137 -13.33 7.50 -6.27
N VAL A 138 -12.49 7.08 -5.33
CA VAL A 138 -11.55 7.98 -4.63
C VAL A 138 -10.43 8.42 -5.55
N LEU A 139 -9.92 7.53 -6.40
CA LEU A 139 -8.90 7.86 -7.40
C LEU A 139 -9.39 8.90 -8.41
N GLY A 140 -10.69 8.93 -8.73
CA GLY A 140 -11.29 9.97 -9.58
C GLY A 140 -11.36 11.37 -8.94
N THR A 141 -10.86 11.54 -7.72
CA THR A 141 -10.75 12.82 -7.02
C THR A 141 -9.32 13.35 -7.04
N ASP A 142 -9.12 14.63 -6.68
CA ASP A 142 -7.79 15.20 -6.53
C ASP A 142 -7.21 14.86 -5.14
N THR A 143 -6.86 13.59 -4.95
CA THR A 143 -6.30 13.07 -3.69
C THR A 143 -4.88 12.52 -3.88
N ASP A 144 -4.09 12.68 -2.83
CA ASP A 144 -2.74 12.11 -2.72
C ASP A 144 -2.75 10.68 -2.16
N GLU A 145 -3.83 10.31 -1.46
CA GLU A 145 -3.99 9.02 -0.77
C GLU A 145 -5.39 8.46 -1.06
N VAL A 146 -5.45 7.23 -1.57
CA VAL A 146 -6.66 6.48 -1.89
C VAL A 146 -6.96 5.55 -0.73
N LEU A 147 -7.89 5.98 0.12
CA LEU A 147 -8.39 5.26 1.28
C LEU A 147 -9.85 4.89 1.08
N VAL A 148 -10.14 3.59 1.08
CA VAL A 148 -11.51 3.09 1.27
C VAL A 148 -11.94 3.28 2.73
N GLU A 149 -13.24 3.23 3.02
CA GLU A 149 -13.74 3.57 4.36
C GLU A 149 -13.10 2.70 5.46
N GLU A 150 -12.99 1.39 5.22
CA GLU A 150 -12.39 0.44 6.16
C GLU A 150 -10.92 0.72 6.49
N ALA A 151 -10.17 1.36 5.58
CA ALA A 151 -8.76 1.66 5.79
C ALA A 151 -8.54 2.87 6.73
N LYS A 152 -9.54 3.75 6.89
CA LYS A 152 -9.39 5.02 7.61
C LYS A 152 -9.10 4.86 9.10
N ILE A 153 -9.72 3.88 9.75
CA ILE A 153 -9.49 3.64 11.19
C ILE A 153 -8.03 3.28 11.47
N TYR A 154 -7.41 2.48 10.60
CA TYR A 154 -6.00 2.13 10.70
C TYR A 154 -5.10 3.32 10.38
N ARG A 155 -5.42 4.07 9.32
CA ARG A 155 -4.65 5.25 8.91
C ARG A 155 -4.65 6.38 9.96
N ASN A 156 -5.72 6.48 10.74
CA ASN A 156 -5.89 7.52 11.78
C ASN A 156 -5.27 7.15 13.13
N ASN A 157 -4.76 5.93 13.31
CA ASN A 157 -4.24 5.45 14.59
C ASN A 157 -2.78 5.82 14.92
N PRO A 158 -1.83 5.94 13.96
CA PRO A 158 -0.43 6.18 14.29
C PRO A 158 -0.20 7.39 15.21
N GLY A 159 0.68 7.27 16.19
CA GLY A 159 0.94 8.30 17.20
C GLY A 159 1.48 7.75 18.54
N LEU A 160 1.61 8.64 19.55
CA LEU A 160 2.26 8.35 20.84
C LEU A 160 1.71 7.12 21.61
N ASN A 161 0.55 6.59 21.24
CA ASN A 161 -0.12 5.47 21.91
C ASN A 161 -0.55 4.33 20.94
N GLU A 162 0.01 4.29 19.73
CA GLU A 162 -0.41 3.34 18.69
C GLU A 162 -0.28 1.87 19.10
N GLY A 163 0.64 1.56 20.03
CA GLY A 163 0.89 0.22 20.55
C GLY A 163 -0.34 -0.45 21.18
N ILE A 164 -1.30 0.31 21.72
CA ILE A 164 -2.54 -0.24 22.29
C ILE A 164 -3.37 -0.88 21.19
N PHE A 165 -3.57 -0.18 20.06
CA PHE A 165 -4.36 -0.72 18.96
C PHE A 165 -3.64 -1.86 18.25
N VAL A 166 -2.31 -1.78 18.11
CA VAL A 166 -1.49 -2.87 17.58
C VAL A 166 -1.64 -4.13 18.43
N THR A 167 -1.58 -4.01 19.75
CA THR A 167 -1.76 -5.15 20.66
C THR A 167 -3.16 -5.76 20.49
N HIS A 168 -4.20 -4.92 20.51
CA HIS A 168 -5.58 -5.39 20.34
C HIS A 168 -5.82 -6.12 19.02
N LEU A 169 -5.36 -5.55 17.90
CA LEU A 169 -5.47 -6.18 16.57
C LEU A 169 -4.82 -7.57 16.57
N ASN A 170 -3.62 -7.67 17.13
CA ASN A 170 -2.86 -8.92 17.12
C ASN A 170 -3.48 -9.99 18.05
N ASP A 171 -4.01 -9.59 19.21
CA ASP A 171 -4.74 -10.50 20.10
C ASP A 171 -6.00 -11.04 19.43
N THR A 172 -6.77 -10.19 18.73
CA THR A 172 -7.96 -10.61 17.97
C THR A 172 -7.61 -11.57 16.83
N MET A 173 -6.56 -11.26 16.05
CA MET A 173 -6.12 -12.13 14.95
C MET A 173 -5.60 -13.48 15.45
N LYS A 174 -5.00 -13.52 16.64
CA LYS A 174 -4.55 -14.75 17.28
C LYS A 174 -5.70 -15.61 17.82
N SER A 175 -6.74 -14.99 18.38
CA SER A 175 -7.92 -15.72 18.89
C SER A 175 -8.78 -16.29 17.76
N GLU A 176 -8.79 -15.63 16.61
CA GLU A 176 -9.58 -16.02 15.44
C GLU A 176 -8.69 -16.03 14.18
N PRO A 177 -7.82 -17.04 14.00
CA PRO A 177 -6.91 -17.06 12.86
C PRO A 177 -7.69 -17.09 11.53
N PRO A 178 -7.17 -16.46 10.45
CA PRO A 178 -7.74 -16.57 9.11
C PRO A 178 -7.95 -18.01 8.68
N LYS A 179 -9.06 -18.29 8.01
CA LYS A 179 -9.25 -19.59 7.35
C LYS A 179 -8.40 -19.61 6.09
N ILE A 180 -7.22 -20.21 6.18
CA ILE A 180 -6.35 -20.44 5.03
C ILE A 180 -6.81 -21.76 4.38
N HIS A 181 -7.31 -21.68 3.14
CA HIS A 181 -7.63 -22.84 2.31
C HIS A 181 -6.48 -23.14 1.37
#